data_AF-A0A5D4NJM9-F1
#
_entry.id   AF-A0A5D4NJM9-F1
#
_cell.length_a   1.000
_cell.length_b   1.000
_cell.length_c   1.000
_cell.angle_alpha   90.00
_cell.angle_beta   90.00
_cell.angle_gamma   90.00
#
_symmetry.space_group_name_H-M   'P 1'
#
loop_
_entity.id
_entity.type
_entity.pdbx_description
1 polymer ?
#
loop_
_entity_poly.entity_id
_entity_poly.type
_entity_poly.pdbx_seq_one_letter_code
_entity_poly.pdbx_strand_id
1 'polypeptide(L)'
;MNYILLGAGVIVLLFSLRNLTLIEQRDNHSTTQEIRQNVRLLLYGIPLIGALAFIPYQVWVITGKSEDWDGMFIMGGTAITAIILSFFIYYKRKLKFN
;
A
#
# COMPACT_ATOMS: atom_id res chain seq x y z
N MET A 1 13.88 -7.60 -14.77
CA MET A 1 12.98 -8.35 -13.85
C MET A 1 12.61 -7.52 -12.62
N ASN A 2 13.57 -6.97 -11.86
CA ASN A 2 13.29 -6.22 -10.64
C ASN A 2 12.43 -4.96 -10.85
N TYR A 3 12.62 -4.24 -11.96
CA TYR A 3 11.76 -3.11 -12.34
C TYR A 3 10.29 -3.52 -12.59
N ILE A 4 10.06 -4.71 -13.16
CA ILE A 4 8.70 -5.24 -13.39
C ILE A 4 8.05 -5.58 -12.05
N LEU A 5 8.82 -6.21 -11.14
CA LEU A 5 8.36 -6.51 -9.78
C LEU A 5 8.04 -5.25 -8.99
N LEU A 6 8.88 -4.22 -9.08
CA LEU A 6 8.61 -2.91 -8.48
C LEU A 6 7.30 -2.32 -9.01
N GLY A 7 7.13 -2.31 -10.34
CA GLY A 7 5.89 -1.85 -10.97
C GLY A 7 4.65 -2.62 -10.49
N ALA A 8 4.75 -3.95 -10.41
CA ALA A 8 3.68 -4.78 -9.86
C ALA A 8 3.37 -4.44 -8.39
N GLY A 9 4.39 -4.24 -7.56
CA GLY A 9 4.22 -3.82 -6.16
C GLY A 9 3.49 -2.48 -6.02
N VAL A 10 3.83 -1.51 -6.87
CA VAL A 10 3.13 -0.22 -6.92
C VAL A 10 1.66 -0.39 -7.34
N ILE A 11 1.40 -1.23 -8.36
CA ILE A 11 0.02 -1.52 -8.80
C ILE A 11 -0.78 -2.17 -7.67
N VAL A 12 -0.20 -3.15 -6.95
CA VAL A 12 -0.84 -3.79 -5.80
C VAL A 12 -1.13 -2.76 -4.70
N LEU A 13 -0.18 -1.89 -4.37
CA LEU A 13 -0.39 -0.83 -3.37
C LEU A 13 -1.58 0.07 -3.75
N LEU A 14 -1.60 0.57 -5.00
CA LEU A 14 -2.67 1.43 -5.50
C LEU A 14 -4.02 0.72 -5.57
N PHE A 15 -4.03 -0.55 -5.97
CA PHE A 15 -5.23 -1.38 -6.04
C PHE A 15 -5.80 -1.63 -4.64
N SER A 16 -4.96 -1.99 -3.67
CA SER A 16 -5.37 -2.19 -2.28
C SER A 16 -5.94 -0.91 -1.67
N LEU A 17 -5.25 0.22 -1.83
CA LEU A 17 -5.72 1.53 -1.38
C LEU A 17 -7.09 1.89 -1.98
N ARG A 18 -7.26 1.67 -3.29
CA ARG A 18 -8.55 1.90 -3.97
C ARG A 18 -9.66 1.07 -3.35
N ASN A 19 -9.46 -0.23 -3.21
CA ASN A 19 -10.50 -1.13 -2.70
C ASN A 19 -10.82 -0.85 -1.23
N LEU A 20 -9.82 -0.57 -0.39
CA LEU A 20 -10.02 -0.16 1.00
C LEU A 20 -10.95 1.04 1.11
N THR A 21 -10.68 2.11 0.34
CA THR A 21 -11.55 3.31 0.36
C THR A 21 -12.99 3.01 -0.07
N LEU A 22 -13.18 2.15 -1.08
CA LEU A 22 -14.51 1.79 -1.57
C LEU A 22 -15.28 0.88 -0.60
N ILE A 23 -14.58 0.01 0.13
CA ILE A 23 -15.19 -0.88 1.11
C ILE A 23 -15.62 -0.08 2.34
N GLU A 24 -14.79 0.83 2.82
CA GLU A 24 -15.08 1.64 4.00
C GLU A 24 -16.30 2.56 3.82
N GLN A 25 -16.57 2.98 2.59
CA GLN A 25 -17.69 3.84 2.21
C GLN A 25 -19.03 3.12 2.07
N ARG A 26 -19.07 1.79 2.20
CA ARG A 26 -20.31 1.04 2.06
C ARG A 26 -21.11 1.14 3.36
N ASP A 27 -22.32 1.70 3.26
CA ASP A 27 -23.28 1.64 4.36
C ASP A 27 -23.69 0.20 4.64
N ASN A 28 -23.56 -0.21 5.90
CA ASN A 28 -24.01 -1.50 6.38
C ASN A 28 -25.26 -1.30 7.24
N HIS A 29 -26.30 -2.06 6.96
CA HIS A 29 -27.55 -2.01 7.72
C HIS A 29 -27.75 -3.25 8.61
N SER A 30 -26.79 -4.18 8.64
CA SER A 30 -26.84 -5.38 9.48
C SER A 30 -25.48 -5.87 9.94
N THR A 31 -25.45 -6.54 11.10
CA THR A 31 -24.23 -7.09 11.73
C THR A 31 -23.47 -8.05 10.82
N THR A 32 -24.17 -8.87 10.03
CA THR A 32 -23.52 -9.78 9.07
C THR A 32 -22.80 -9.03 7.95
N GLN A 33 -23.32 -7.88 7.52
CA GLN A 33 -22.69 -7.02 6.52
C GLN A 33 -21.42 -6.36 7.06
N GLU A 34 -21.44 -5.91 8.31
CA GLU A 34 -20.26 -5.35 9.01
C GLU A 34 -19.12 -6.38 9.13
N ILE A 35 -19.44 -7.61 9.56
CA ILE A 35 -18.44 -8.68 9.64
C ILE A 35 -17.81 -8.94 8.26
N ARG A 36 -18.64 -9.02 7.22
CA ARG A 36 -18.16 -9.23 5.85
C ARG A 36 -17.31 -8.07 5.34
N GLN A 37 -17.64 -6.84 5.71
CA GLN A 37 -16.84 -5.65 5.42
C GLN A 37 -15.48 -5.72 6.09
N ASN A 38 -15.41 -6.04 7.38
CA ASN A 38 -14.16 -6.15 8.12
C ASN A 38 -13.24 -7.23 7.53
N VAL A 39 -13.77 -8.38 7.15
CA VAL A 39 -12.99 -9.42 6.46
C VAL A 39 -12.43 -8.91 5.13
N ARG A 40 -13.22 -8.15 4.36
CA ARG A 40 -12.73 -7.54 3.12
C ARG A 40 -11.67 -6.47 3.36
N LEU A 41 -11.83 -5.64 4.39
CA LEU A 41 -10.81 -4.66 4.78
C LEU A 41 -9.48 -5.36 5.09
N LEU A 42 -9.51 -6.45 5.86
CA LEU A 42 -8.31 -7.25 6.14
C LEU A 42 -7.69 -7.83 4.86
N LEU A 43 -8.52 -8.37 3.96
CA LEU A 43 -8.07 -8.97 2.71
C LEU A 43 -7.31 -7.98 1.81
N TYR A 44 -7.67 -6.69 1.83
CA TYR A 44 -6.94 -5.64 1.11
C TYR A 44 -5.86 -4.94 1.97
N GLY A 45 -5.97 -4.99 3.29
CA GLY A 45 -4.97 -4.46 4.22
C GLY A 45 -3.66 -5.26 4.21
N ILE A 46 -3.74 -6.59 4.16
CA ILE A 46 -2.57 -7.48 4.09
C ILE A 46 -1.68 -7.16 2.88
N PRO A 47 -2.18 -7.17 1.63
CA PRO A 47 -1.35 -6.84 0.46
C PRO A 47 -0.88 -5.38 0.45
N LEU A 48 -1.60 -4.46 1.11
CA LEU A 48 -1.13 -3.08 1.29
C LEU A 48 0.14 -3.03 2.15
N ILE A 49 0.13 -3.67 3.32
CA ILE A 49 1.29 -3.73 4.22
C ILE A 49 2.45 -4.46 3.53
N GLY A 50 2.14 -5.57 2.86
CA GLY A 50 3.13 -6.31 2.07
C GLY A 50 3.78 -5.46 0.99
N ALA A 51 2.99 -4.68 0.23
CA ALA A 51 3.51 -3.79 -0.80
C ALA A 51 4.37 -2.65 -0.21
N LEU A 52 3.99 -2.09 0.94
CA LEU A 52 4.78 -1.07 1.64
C LEU A 52 6.17 -1.55 2.08
N ALA A 53 6.30 -2.83 2.45
CA ALA A 53 7.61 -3.42 2.76
C ALA A 53 8.37 -3.85 1.48
N PHE A 54 7.65 -4.37 0.49
CA PHE A 54 8.24 -4.90 -0.73
C PHE A 54 8.83 -3.82 -1.65
N ILE A 55 8.20 -2.66 -1.77
CA ILE A 55 8.65 -1.56 -2.63
C ILE A 55 10.05 -1.06 -2.21
N PRO A 56 10.30 -0.68 -0.95
CA PRO A 56 11.64 -0.30 -0.48
C PRO A 56 12.70 -1.37 -0.72
N TYR A 57 12.35 -2.64 -0.48
CA TYR A 57 13.24 -3.76 -0.76
C TYR A 57 13.61 -3.85 -2.25
N GLN A 58 12.63 -3.74 -3.15
CA GLN A 58 12.90 -3.78 -4.59
C GLN A 58 13.73 -2.57 -5.05
N VAL A 59 13.50 -1.38 -4.50
CA VAL A 59 14.32 -0.20 -4.80
C VAL A 59 15.76 -0.41 -4.33
N TRP A 60 15.98 -0.97 -3.15
CA TRP A 60 17.31 -1.35 -2.67
C TRP A 60 17.99 -2.39 -3.58
N VAL A 61 17.22 -3.38 -4.06
CA VAL A 61 17.72 -4.38 -5.02
C VAL A 61 18.13 -3.74 -6.34
N ILE A 62 17.35 -2.79 -6.85
CA ILE A 62 17.60 -2.09 -8.12
C ILE A 62 18.81 -1.15 -8.03
N THR A 63 19.02 -0.54 -6.88
CA THR A 63 20.13 0.41 -6.62
C THR A 63 21.46 -0.29 -6.32
N GLY A 64 21.51 -1.62 -6.41
CA GLY A 64 22.75 -2.40 -6.29
C GLY A 64 22.95 -3.09 -4.95
N LYS A 65 21.94 -3.09 -4.07
CA LYS A 65 21.99 -3.76 -2.75
C LYS A 65 23.16 -3.32 -1.88
N SER A 66 23.46 -2.02 -1.85
CA SER A 66 24.51 -1.49 -0.97
C SER A 66 24.25 -1.93 0.48
N GLU A 67 25.22 -2.58 1.12
CA GLU A 67 25.13 -3.04 2.51
C GLU A 67 25.49 -1.92 3.50
N ASP A 68 26.01 -0.80 2.99
CA ASP A 68 26.39 0.37 3.78
C ASP A 68 25.19 1.24 4.16
N TRP A 69 25.46 2.34 4.87
CA TRP A 69 24.49 3.37 5.25
C TRP A 69 23.65 3.88 4.07
N ASP A 70 24.19 3.91 2.86
CA ASP A 70 23.44 4.28 1.65
C ASP A 70 22.23 3.36 1.42
N GLY A 71 22.39 2.04 1.59
CA GLY A 71 21.30 1.08 1.48
C GLY A 71 20.19 1.33 2.51
N MET A 72 20.58 1.70 3.74
CA MET A 72 19.63 2.11 4.78
C MET A 72 18.88 3.38 4.41
N PHE A 73 19.56 4.40 3.89
CA PHE A 73 18.91 5.65 3.45
C PHE A 73 17.98 5.43 2.26
N ILE A 74 18.35 4.58 1.30
CA ILE A 74 17.51 4.22 0.16
C ILE A 74 16.25 3.49 0.63
N MET A 75 16.38 2.45 1.46
CA MET A 75 15.23 1.71 1.99
C MET A 75 14.33 2.61 2.83
N GLY A 76 14.91 3.34 3.79
CA GLY A 76 14.17 4.22 4.69
C GLY A 76 13.47 5.36 3.94
N GLY A 77 14.19 6.05 3.05
CA GLY A 77 13.65 7.14 2.24
C GLY A 77 12.53 6.67 1.32
N THR A 78 12.69 5.51 0.69
CA THR A 78 11.64 4.90 -0.14
C THR A 78 10.42 4.52 0.68
N ALA A 79 10.61 3.93 1.87
CA ALA A 79 9.52 3.54 2.75
C ALA A 79 8.71 4.75 3.22
N ILE A 80 9.39 5.79 3.72
CA ILE A 80 8.76 7.04 4.14
C ILE A 80 7.98 7.66 2.98
N THR A 81 8.58 7.74 1.80
CA THR A 81 7.92 8.26 0.60
C THR A 81 6.67 7.47 0.24
N ALA A 82 6.75 6.13 0.24
CA ALA A 82 5.63 5.26 -0.06
C ALA A 82 4.48 5.42 0.96
N ILE A 83 4.81 5.57 2.24
CA ILE A 83 3.85 5.80 3.32
C ILE A 83 3.14 7.16 3.13
N ILE A 84 3.90 8.25 2.95
CA ILE A 84 3.34 9.60 2.74
C ILE A 84 2.42 9.61 1.53
N LEU A 85 2.86 9.04 0.41
CA LEU A 85 2.03 8.94 -0.80
C LEU A 85 0.78 8.11 -0.58
N SER A 86 0.87 7.01 0.16
CA SER A 86 -0.28 6.16 0.47
C SER A 86 -1.33 6.91 1.27
N PHE A 87 -0.92 7.64 2.32
CA PHE A 87 -1.81 8.49 3.10
C PHE A 87 -2.42 9.60 2.26
N PHE A 88 -1.62 10.28 1.43
CA PHE A 88 -2.11 11.33 0.54
C PHE A 88 -3.17 10.81 -0.44
N ILE A 89 -2.91 9.67 -1.09
CA ILE A 89 -3.85 9.04 -2.02
C ILE A 89 -5.13 8.60 -1.31
N TYR A 90 -4.99 7.96 -0.14
CA TYR A 90 -6.12 7.52 0.67
C TYR A 90 -7.00 8.71 1.06
N TYR A 91 -6.42 9.77 1.62
CA TYR A 91 -7.15 10.97 2.04
C TYR A 91 -7.84 11.66 0.87
N LYS A 92 -7.13 11.86 -0.25
CA LYS A 92 -7.71 12.46 -1.46
C LYS A 92 -8.88 11.65 -2.02
N ARG A 93 -8.79 10.32 -1.98
CA ARG A 93 -9.91 9.45 -2.38
C ARG A 93 -11.06 9.54 -1.40
N LYS A 94 -10.79 9.51 -0.10
CA LYS A 94 -11.83 9.64 0.94
C LYS A 94 -12.60 10.94 0.78
N LEU A 95 -11.92 12.07 0.55
CA LEU A 95 -12.56 13.37 0.27
C LEU A 95 -13.39 13.41 -1.03
N LYS A 96 -12.97 12.69 -2.08
CA LYS A 96 -13.67 12.71 -3.38
C LYS A 96 -15.04 12.02 -3.32
N PHE A 97 -15.22 11.11 -2.38
CA PHE A 97 -16.37 10.22 -2.28
C PHE A 97 -17.17 10.44 -0.98
N ASN A 98 -16.87 11.53 -0.27
CA ASN A 98 -17.63 12.04 0.87
C ASN A 98 -18.31 13.34 0.46
#